data_AF-A0A7Y9ND70-F1
#
_entry.id   AF-A0A7Y9ND70-F1
#
_cell.length_a   1.000
_cell.length_b   1.000
_cell.length_c   1.000
_cell.angle_alpha   90.00
_cell.angle_beta   90.00
_cell.angle_gamma   90.00
#
_symmetry.space_group_name_H-M   'P 1'
#
loop_
_entity.id
_entity.type
_entity.pdbx_description
1 polymer ?
#
loop_
_entity_poly.entity_id
_entity_poly.type
_entity_poly.pdbx_seq_one_letter_code
_entity_poly.pdbx_strand_id
1 'polypeptide(L)'
;MKLLSKLGSRVVLVTLVAAAISTTQLALAQVPDTAGKPASQMDAFDRAEIEKLLAKELQQAVNMEPKLPGQKKIVITTVLEVKERRLVIDLGRDAVPDTAGAASERQCHSLVSEAISILKDVVSVNGYTCKYGGKDIFYYHPDLPTKKSALSTGKETRQDDPPVIVMVSAGHGYFYNPISRQWETRRPFMNGMQEDFVTPYFARDVSTDLINKSHMSVAKARTNGTTTHVASGHPWWKMSARTWLESQYPSNPGIWNSLDNDNDPNGQEDDDIRARPLFANHMNANYSLHIHTNGLPNTAVRGTLGFYQTGRAEDAVFVARILCSMKETIQSHPTYTNWSIDVQPRDGNYGELRLTDASKRAALIELGFHSNPQDAIALQGDNFRARAVAGMAKGIRLYHEGKQCETFKIDSIPTVTGTVNTPFNYTIAYSGNPTYPVKVYSQPVSCAAGWNCSSFNRTVNSPVSSPITQEINCTSNQAGQSGTFRYKRWLVDADGVETAPVEHTYTCNAAA
;
A
#
# COMPACT_ATOMS: atom_id res chain seq x y z
N MET A 1 61.50 -25.37 -29.53
CA MET A 1 61.96 -25.61 -30.91
C MET A 1 60.87 -25.07 -31.85
N LYS A 2 61.16 -23.95 -32.55
CA LYS A 2 60.53 -23.40 -33.78
C LYS A 2 58.98 -23.24 -33.83
N LEU A 3 58.37 -22.20 -34.38
CA LEU A 3 58.74 -20.88 -34.89
C LEU A 3 57.39 -20.17 -35.18
N LEU A 4 57.39 -18.84 -35.13
CA LEU A 4 56.29 -17.93 -35.47
C LEU A 4 55.76 -18.02 -36.92
N SER A 5 54.51 -17.58 -37.11
CA SER A 5 53.94 -16.73 -38.19
C SER A 5 52.51 -17.20 -38.55
N LYS A 6 51.49 -16.37 -38.78
CA LYS A 6 51.42 -14.97 -39.23
C LYS A 6 49.99 -14.43 -39.02
N LEU A 7 49.93 -13.14 -38.68
CA LEU A 7 48.89 -12.11 -38.89
C LEU A 7 47.43 -12.50 -39.22
N GLY A 8 46.52 -11.85 -38.50
CA GLY A 8 45.14 -11.62 -38.95
C GLY A 8 44.36 -10.76 -37.96
N SER A 9 44.55 -9.45 -38.01
CA SER A 9 43.77 -8.45 -37.25
C SER A 9 42.27 -8.64 -37.51
N ARG A 10 41.50 -8.98 -36.47
CA ARG A 10 40.05 -8.76 -36.43
C ARG A 10 39.71 -8.11 -35.11
N VAL A 11 39.42 -6.82 -35.21
CA VAL A 11 38.63 -6.06 -34.24
C VAL A 11 37.37 -6.88 -33.97
N VAL A 12 37.25 -7.44 -32.77
CA VAL A 12 35.97 -7.93 -32.28
C VAL A 12 35.20 -6.69 -31.86
N LEU A 13 34.33 -6.24 -32.77
CA LEU A 13 33.25 -5.35 -32.45
C LEU A 13 32.39 -6.08 -31.41
N VAL A 14 32.49 -5.69 -30.14
CA VAL A 14 31.53 -6.11 -29.12
C VAL A 14 30.21 -5.45 -29.52
N THR A 15 29.37 -6.19 -30.24
CA THR A 15 27.97 -5.86 -30.40
C THR A 15 27.35 -5.84 -29.00
N LEU A 16 27.13 -4.63 -28.47
CA LEU A 16 26.14 -4.39 -27.44
C LEU A 16 24.80 -4.90 -27.98
N VAL A 17 24.42 -6.10 -27.59
CA VAL A 17 23.01 -6.50 -27.61
C VAL A 17 22.36 -5.66 -26.52
N ALA A 18 21.85 -4.49 -26.89
CA ALA A 18 20.86 -3.81 -26.08
C ALA A 18 19.64 -4.73 -26.05
N ALA A 19 19.53 -5.56 -25.02
CA ALA A 19 18.31 -6.31 -24.75
C ALA A 19 17.20 -5.26 -24.66
N ALA A 20 16.22 -5.33 -25.56
CA ALA A 20 15.02 -4.52 -25.47
C ALA A 20 14.22 -5.02 -24.26
N ILE A 21 14.59 -4.55 -23.07
CA ILE A 21 13.84 -4.80 -21.84
C ILE A 21 12.50 -4.08 -22.01
N SER A 22 11.40 -4.83 -21.96
CA SER A 22 10.08 -4.22 -22.08
C SER A 22 9.84 -3.25 -20.91
N THR A 23 9.06 -2.18 -21.14
CA THR A 23 8.66 -1.24 -20.08
C THR A 23 8.01 -1.96 -18.89
N THR A 24 7.29 -3.05 -19.16
CA THR A 24 6.71 -3.93 -18.14
C THR A 24 7.75 -4.63 -17.25
N GLN A 25 8.87 -5.09 -17.82
CA GLN A 25 9.96 -5.70 -17.06
C GLN A 25 10.72 -4.66 -16.23
N LEU A 26 10.89 -3.44 -16.75
CA LEU A 26 11.51 -2.33 -16.02
C LEU A 26 10.67 -1.87 -14.82
N ALA A 27 9.34 -1.88 -14.96
CA ALA A 27 8.43 -1.55 -13.87
C ALA A 27 8.50 -2.61 -12.76
N LEU A 28 8.34 -3.90 -13.11
CA LEU A 28 8.37 -4.99 -12.13
C LEU A 28 9.72 -5.14 -11.43
N ALA A 29 10.83 -4.72 -12.06
CA ALA A 29 12.15 -4.71 -11.41
C ALA A 29 12.25 -3.75 -10.20
N GLN A 30 11.33 -2.79 -10.08
CA GLN A 30 11.26 -1.89 -8.91
C GLN A 30 10.47 -2.50 -7.74
N VAL A 31 9.80 -3.63 -7.96
CA VAL A 31 9.02 -4.32 -6.95
C VAL A 31 9.89 -5.38 -6.28
N PRO A 32 10.01 -5.39 -4.94
CA PRO A 32 10.84 -6.36 -4.24
C PRO A 32 10.19 -7.73 -4.24
N ASP A 33 10.90 -8.76 -4.70
CA ASP A 33 10.45 -10.14 -4.63
C ASP A 33 10.05 -10.57 -3.20
N THR A 34 9.10 -11.49 -3.11
CA THR A 34 8.73 -12.11 -1.83
C THR A 34 9.91 -12.89 -1.25
N ALA A 35 10.10 -12.82 0.08
CA ALA A 35 11.08 -13.65 0.78
C ALA A 35 10.80 -15.16 0.64
N GLY A 36 11.81 -15.98 0.91
CA GLY A 36 11.74 -17.44 0.77
C GLY A 36 12.49 -17.96 -0.46
N LYS A 37 12.45 -19.28 -0.66
CA LYS A 37 13.15 -19.95 -1.76
C LYS A 37 12.28 -19.93 -3.02
N PRO A 38 12.74 -19.39 -4.16
CA PRO A 38 11.96 -19.42 -5.40
C PRO A 38 11.86 -20.85 -5.93
N ALA A 39 10.72 -21.18 -6.55
CA ALA A 39 10.45 -22.51 -7.09
C ALA A 39 11.47 -22.97 -8.15
N SER A 40 12.20 -22.04 -8.78
CA SER A 40 13.29 -22.33 -9.72
C SER A 40 14.55 -22.91 -9.07
N GLN A 41 14.70 -22.75 -7.75
CA GLN A 41 15.83 -23.26 -6.96
C GLN A 41 15.46 -24.49 -6.14
N MET A 42 14.21 -24.94 -6.21
CA MET A 42 13.72 -26.14 -5.53
C MET A 42 13.89 -27.35 -6.43
N ASP A 43 14.21 -28.50 -5.85
CA ASP A 43 14.12 -29.77 -6.58
C ASP A 43 12.64 -30.12 -6.84
N ALA A 44 12.43 -30.96 -7.84
CA ALA A 44 11.08 -31.30 -8.29
C ALA A 44 10.27 -32.08 -7.25
N PHE A 45 10.94 -32.83 -6.37
CA PHE A 45 10.27 -33.65 -5.35
C PHE A 45 9.76 -32.77 -4.21
N ASP A 46 10.62 -31.91 -3.65
CA ASP A 46 10.25 -30.96 -2.60
C ASP A 46 9.14 -30.02 -3.08
N ARG A 47 9.22 -29.55 -4.33
CA ARG A 47 8.16 -28.71 -4.91
C ARG A 47 6.82 -29.45 -4.98
N ALA A 48 6.81 -30.70 -5.46
CA ALA A 48 5.59 -31.48 -5.56
C ALA A 48 4.98 -31.80 -4.19
N GLU A 49 5.81 -32.05 -3.17
CA GLU A 49 5.32 -32.28 -1.81
C GLU A 49 4.74 -31.00 -1.20
N ILE A 50 5.35 -29.83 -1.43
CA ILE A 50 4.79 -28.54 -1.01
C ILE A 50 3.45 -28.26 -1.69
N GLU A 51 3.35 -28.45 -3.01
CA GLU A 51 2.09 -28.29 -3.76
C GLU A 51 0.98 -29.21 -3.21
N LYS A 52 1.33 -30.45 -2.86
CA LYS A 52 0.40 -31.42 -2.29
C LYS A 52 -0.04 -31.05 -0.88
N LEU A 53 0.88 -30.64 0.00
CA LEU A 53 0.56 -30.21 1.35
C LEU A 53 -0.29 -28.93 1.32
N LEU A 54 0.07 -27.96 0.48
CA LEU A 54 -0.70 -26.74 0.32
C LEU A 54 -2.11 -27.01 -0.20
N ALA A 55 -2.27 -27.88 -1.20
CA ALA A 55 -3.59 -28.28 -1.70
C ALA A 55 -4.46 -28.89 -0.60
N LYS A 56 -3.87 -29.68 0.30
CA LYS A 56 -4.58 -30.27 1.45
C LYS A 56 -5.05 -29.19 2.44
N GLU A 57 -4.18 -28.25 2.82
CA GLU A 57 -4.54 -27.17 3.75
C GLU A 57 -5.62 -26.26 3.15
N LEU A 58 -5.47 -25.86 1.88
CA LEU A 58 -6.47 -25.05 1.18
C LEU A 58 -7.81 -25.80 0.99
N GLN A 59 -7.77 -27.12 0.78
CA GLN A 59 -8.98 -27.93 0.74
C GLN A 59 -9.69 -27.93 2.11
N GLN A 60 -8.96 -27.95 3.22
CA GLN A 60 -9.56 -27.84 4.55
C GLN A 60 -10.18 -26.47 4.76
N ALA A 61 -9.49 -25.40 4.35
CA ALA A 61 -10.01 -24.04 4.42
C ALA A 61 -11.34 -23.89 3.66
N VAL A 62 -11.39 -24.30 2.38
CA VAL A 62 -12.63 -24.17 1.58
C VAL A 62 -13.77 -25.06 2.10
N ASN A 63 -13.47 -26.18 2.75
CA ASN A 63 -14.49 -27.06 3.32
C ASN A 63 -15.20 -26.46 4.56
N MET A 64 -14.58 -25.46 5.21
CA MET A 64 -15.20 -24.72 6.32
C MET A 64 -16.14 -23.62 5.83
N GLU A 65 -16.10 -23.27 4.55
CA GLU A 65 -16.97 -22.27 3.95
C GLU A 65 -18.20 -22.94 3.31
N PRO A 66 -19.37 -22.27 3.31
CA PRO A 66 -20.51 -22.74 2.56
C PRO A 66 -20.19 -22.69 1.06
N LYS A 67 -20.62 -23.72 0.33
CA LYS A 67 -20.57 -23.72 -1.13
C LYS A 67 -21.42 -22.59 -1.68
N LEU A 68 -20.91 -21.89 -2.67
CA LEU A 68 -21.67 -20.93 -3.46
C LEU A 68 -22.76 -21.68 -4.26
N PRO A 69 -23.90 -21.03 -4.56
CA PRO A 69 -24.89 -21.58 -5.48
C PRO A 69 -24.22 -22.08 -6.77
N GLY A 70 -24.66 -23.24 -7.27
CA GLY A 70 -24.09 -23.91 -8.45
C GLY A 70 -22.89 -24.82 -8.19
N GLN A 71 -22.14 -24.61 -7.11
CA GLN A 71 -20.97 -25.44 -6.80
C GLN A 71 -21.39 -26.85 -6.35
N LYS A 72 -21.04 -27.85 -7.15
CA LYS A 72 -21.33 -29.26 -6.83
C LYS A 72 -20.25 -29.83 -5.91
N LYS A 73 -18.99 -29.66 -6.31
CA LYS A 73 -17.81 -30.20 -5.63
C LYS A 73 -16.60 -29.31 -5.86
N ILE A 74 -15.83 -29.08 -4.81
CA ILE A 74 -14.56 -28.34 -4.88
C ILE A 74 -13.44 -29.34 -4.61
N VAL A 75 -12.48 -29.42 -5.53
CA VAL A 75 -11.27 -30.23 -5.39
C VAL A 75 -10.07 -29.34 -5.69
N ILE A 76 -9.36 -28.94 -4.65
CA ILE A 76 -8.21 -28.06 -4.76
C ILE A 76 -7.01 -28.84 -5.30
N THR A 77 -6.40 -28.29 -6.34
CA THR A 77 -5.02 -28.62 -6.74
C THR A 77 -4.19 -27.35 -6.76
N THR A 78 -2.90 -27.47 -6.48
CA THR A 78 -2.00 -26.32 -6.54
C THR A 78 -0.78 -26.61 -7.40
N VAL A 79 -0.29 -25.58 -8.10
CA VAL A 79 0.90 -25.66 -8.95
C VAL A 79 1.74 -24.39 -8.77
N LEU A 80 3.02 -24.55 -8.49
CA LEU A 80 4.02 -23.49 -8.46
C LEU A 80 4.63 -23.30 -9.85
N GLU A 81 4.20 -22.25 -10.55
CA GLU A 81 4.73 -21.88 -11.85
C GLU A 81 6.11 -21.22 -11.70
N VAL A 82 7.15 -21.95 -12.10
CA VAL A 82 8.56 -21.61 -11.86
C VAL A 82 8.98 -20.29 -12.50
N LYS A 83 8.55 -20.02 -13.73
CA LYS A 83 8.98 -18.84 -14.50
C LYS A 83 8.34 -17.55 -13.98
N GLU A 84 7.04 -17.62 -13.69
CA GLU A 84 6.23 -16.46 -13.29
C GLU A 84 6.25 -16.22 -11.77
N ARG A 85 6.92 -17.10 -10.99
CA ARG A 85 6.87 -17.12 -9.51
C ARG A 85 5.43 -17.02 -8.99
N ARG A 86 4.56 -17.85 -9.56
CA ARG A 86 3.12 -17.78 -9.37
C ARG A 86 2.58 -19.07 -8.77
N LEU A 87 1.63 -18.96 -7.85
CA LEU A 87 0.83 -20.09 -7.40
C LEU A 87 -0.50 -20.12 -8.15
N VAL A 88 -0.80 -21.23 -8.80
CA VAL A 88 -2.13 -21.52 -9.34
C VAL A 88 -2.87 -22.40 -8.34
N ILE A 89 -4.05 -21.96 -7.93
CA ILE A 89 -5.01 -22.70 -7.09
C ILE A 89 -6.18 -23.06 -8.00
N ASP A 90 -6.31 -24.31 -8.42
CA ASP A 90 -7.44 -24.76 -9.24
C ASP A 90 -8.48 -25.45 -8.37
N LEU A 91 -9.70 -24.92 -8.36
CA LEU A 91 -10.83 -25.41 -7.57
C LEU A 91 -11.56 -26.59 -8.24
N GLY A 92 -11.23 -26.87 -9.52
CA GLY A 92 -11.89 -27.87 -10.34
C GLY A 92 -13.12 -27.34 -11.08
N ARG A 93 -13.51 -28.04 -12.16
CA ARG A 93 -14.64 -27.63 -13.02
C ARG A 93 -15.99 -27.64 -12.29
N ASP A 94 -16.18 -28.57 -11.35
CA ASP A 94 -17.42 -28.70 -10.58
C ASP A 94 -17.58 -27.64 -9.47
N ALA A 95 -16.56 -26.78 -9.31
CA ALA A 95 -16.54 -25.66 -8.38
C ALA A 95 -16.98 -24.33 -9.03
N VAL A 96 -17.38 -24.33 -10.31
CA VAL A 96 -17.91 -23.14 -10.97
C VAL A 96 -19.26 -22.78 -10.31
N PRO A 97 -19.40 -21.59 -9.70
CA PRO A 97 -20.68 -21.13 -9.16
C PRO A 97 -21.68 -20.77 -10.26
N ASP A 98 -22.95 -20.58 -9.92
CA ASP A 98 -24.01 -20.16 -10.85
C ASP A 98 -23.79 -18.74 -11.40
N THR A 99 -23.14 -17.86 -10.63
CA THR A 99 -22.77 -16.50 -11.02
C THR A 99 -21.35 -16.16 -10.56
N ALA A 100 -20.71 -15.24 -11.27
CA ALA A 100 -19.47 -14.61 -10.84
C ALA A 100 -19.75 -13.22 -10.28
N GLY A 101 -19.02 -12.84 -9.23
CA GLY A 101 -19.20 -11.59 -8.51
C GLY A 101 -18.50 -11.61 -7.16
N ALA A 102 -18.98 -10.75 -6.26
CA ALA A 102 -18.44 -10.53 -4.93
C ALA A 102 -18.22 -11.84 -4.15
N ALA A 103 -19.17 -12.78 -4.23
CA ALA A 103 -19.07 -14.05 -3.51
C ALA A 103 -17.95 -14.96 -4.02
N SER A 104 -17.80 -15.11 -5.35
CA SER A 104 -16.70 -15.88 -5.96
C SER A 104 -15.33 -15.22 -5.75
N GLU A 105 -15.29 -13.89 -5.77
CA GLU A 105 -14.09 -13.10 -5.49
C GLU A 105 -13.64 -13.29 -4.04
N ARG A 106 -14.58 -13.26 -3.08
CA ARG A 106 -14.32 -13.55 -1.66
C ARG A 106 -13.77 -14.95 -1.44
N GLN A 107 -14.35 -15.98 -2.03
CA GLN A 107 -13.87 -17.36 -1.87
C GLN A 107 -12.45 -17.52 -2.41
N CYS A 108 -12.16 -16.95 -3.59
CA CYS A 108 -10.80 -16.94 -4.12
C CYS A 108 -9.84 -16.16 -3.22
N HIS A 109 -10.23 -14.96 -2.77
CA HIS A 109 -9.42 -14.13 -1.88
C HIS A 109 -9.08 -14.83 -0.55
N SER A 110 -10.03 -15.56 0.02
CA SER A 110 -9.83 -16.37 1.24
C SER A 110 -8.72 -17.40 1.02
N LEU A 111 -8.80 -18.19 -0.06
CA LEU A 111 -7.79 -19.20 -0.41
C LEU A 111 -6.43 -18.59 -0.72
N VAL A 112 -6.39 -17.47 -1.45
CA VAL A 112 -5.15 -16.76 -1.76
C VAL A 112 -4.49 -16.23 -0.48
N SER A 113 -5.26 -15.65 0.43
CA SER A 113 -4.73 -15.09 1.67
C SER A 113 -4.21 -16.19 2.61
N GLU A 114 -4.89 -17.33 2.69
CA GLU A 114 -4.39 -18.51 3.41
C GLU A 114 -3.10 -19.03 2.78
N ALA A 115 -3.04 -19.14 1.45
CA ALA A 115 -1.83 -19.57 0.73
C ALA A 115 -0.64 -18.62 0.96
N ILE A 116 -0.88 -17.29 0.93
CA ILE A 116 0.13 -16.28 1.28
C ILE A 116 0.66 -16.54 2.69
N SER A 117 -0.23 -16.78 3.66
CA SER A 117 0.19 -17.04 5.05
C SER A 117 1.02 -18.32 5.19
N ILE A 118 0.64 -19.40 4.51
CA ILE A 118 1.34 -20.69 4.58
C ILE A 118 2.73 -20.61 3.93
N LEU A 119 2.84 -19.92 2.79
CA LEU A 119 4.08 -19.86 2.01
C LEU A 119 5.04 -18.77 2.46
N LYS A 120 4.58 -17.83 3.30
CA LYS A 120 5.36 -16.70 3.78
C LYS A 120 6.72 -17.13 4.32
N ASP A 121 7.79 -16.49 3.84
CA ASP A 121 9.20 -16.75 4.19
C ASP A 121 9.71 -18.17 3.84
N VAL A 122 8.87 -19.05 3.29
CA VAL A 122 9.21 -20.42 2.87
C VAL A 122 9.44 -20.47 1.36
N VAL A 123 8.45 -20.07 0.57
CA VAL A 123 8.50 -20.08 -0.90
C VAL A 123 8.28 -18.66 -1.43
N SER A 124 9.19 -18.21 -2.30
CA SER A 124 9.06 -16.90 -2.95
C SER A 124 7.99 -16.96 -4.04
N VAL A 125 6.80 -16.42 -3.75
CA VAL A 125 5.64 -16.35 -4.66
C VAL A 125 5.13 -14.91 -4.78
N ASN A 126 5.21 -14.36 -5.99
CA ASN A 126 4.87 -12.98 -6.31
C ASN A 126 3.44 -12.80 -6.86
N GLY A 127 2.79 -13.87 -7.29
CA GLY A 127 1.44 -13.81 -7.85
C GLY A 127 0.61 -15.05 -7.51
N TYR A 128 -0.71 -14.88 -7.51
CA TYR A 128 -1.66 -15.93 -7.18
C TYR A 128 -2.83 -15.93 -8.17
N THR A 129 -3.35 -17.10 -8.53
CA THR A 129 -4.54 -17.20 -9.39
C THR A 129 -5.43 -18.33 -8.95
N CYS A 130 -6.73 -18.05 -8.82
CA CYS A 130 -7.74 -19.10 -8.78
C CYS A 130 -8.18 -19.48 -10.20
N LYS A 131 -8.25 -20.78 -10.47
CA LYS A 131 -8.82 -21.34 -11.70
C LYS A 131 -9.96 -22.30 -11.35
N TYR A 132 -10.82 -22.56 -12.33
CA TYR A 132 -11.93 -23.49 -12.25
C TYR A 132 -11.81 -24.46 -13.42
N GLY A 133 -11.22 -25.63 -13.20
CA GLY A 133 -10.97 -26.61 -14.26
C GLY A 133 -10.04 -26.08 -15.35
N GLY A 134 -8.98 -25.36 -14.94
CA GLY A 134 -7.96 -24.78 -15.81
C GLY A 134 -8.35 -23.45 -16.47
N LYS A 135 -9.54 -22.91 -16.19
CA LYS A 135 -10.04 -21.65 -16.77
C LYS A 135 -10.25 -20.59 -15.70
N ASP A 136 -10.11 -19.32 -16.09
CA ASP A 136 -10.51 -18.18 -15.26
C ASP A 136 -12.05 -18.13 -15.10
N ILE A 137 -12.55 -17.55 -14.01
CA ILE A 137 -14.00 -17.51 -13.75
C ILE A 137 -14.78 -16.79 -14.87
N PHE A 138 -14.20 -15.77 -15.50
CA PHE A 138 -14.81 -15.02 -16.59
C PHE A 138 -14.87 -15.79 -17.91
N TYR A 139 -14.25 -16.97 -18.00
CA TYR A 139 -14.50 -17.91 -19.09
C TYR A 139 -15.93 -18.48 -19.02
N TYR A 140 -16.43 -18.73 -17.81
CA TYR A 140 -17.78 -19.26 -17.57
C TYR A 140 -18.82 -18.15 -17.44
N HIS A 141 -18.40 -17.02 -16.86
CA HIS A 141 -19.25 -15.86 -16.59
C HIS A 141 -18.60 -14.60 -17.16
N PRO A 142 -18.67 -14.35 -18.48
CA PRO A 142 -18.06 -13.18 -19.09
C PRO A 142 -18.50 -11.89 -18.41
N ASP A 143 -17.56 -11.00 -18.08
CA ASP A 143 -17.88 -9.73 -17.44
C ASP A 143 -18.75 -8.88 -18.37
N LEU A 144 -19.82 -8.31 -17.82
CA LEU A 144 -20.75 -7.51 -18.60
C LEU A 144 -20.09 -6.17 -18.97
N PRO A 145 -20.17 -5.75 -20.25
CA PRO A 145 -19.67 -4.46 -20.66
C PRO A 145 -20.37 -3.36 -19.86
N THR A 146 -19.59 -2.41 -19.36
CA THR A 146 -20.12 -1.27 -18.61
C THR A 146 -21.14 -0.52 -19.49
N LYS A 147 -22.32 -0.21 -18.94
CA LYS A 147 -23.24 0.74 -19.56
C LYS A 147 -22.45 2.04 -19.72
N LYS A 148 -22.13 2.43 -20.96
CA LYS A 148 -21.31 3.63 -21.24
C LYS A 148 -21.95 4.82 -20.54
N SER A 149 -21.30 5.33 -19.48
CA SER A 149 -21.65 6.64 -18.95
C SER A 149 -21.40 7.67 -20.04
N ALA A 150 -22.36 8.56 -20.28
CA ALA A 150 -22.09 9.73 -21.10
C ALA A 150 -20.91 10.48 -20.45
N LEU A 151 -19.78 10.52 -21.15
CA LEU A 151 -18.66 11.37 -20.76
C LEU A 151 -19.19 12.80 -20.71
N SER A 152 -19.15 13.43 -19.55
CA SER A 152 -19.33 14.87 -19.44
C SER A 152 -18.20 15.53 -20.24
N THR A 153 -18.50 15.99 -21.45
CA THR A 153 -17.60 16.81 -22.26
C THR A 153 -17.65 18.25 -21.76
N GLY A 154 -17.30 18.47 -20.49
CA GLY A 154 -16.99 19.79 -19.97
C GLY A 154 -15.56 20.14 -20.36
N LYS A 155 -15.37 20.83 -21.48
CA LYS A 155 -14.11 21.52 -21.76
C LYS A 155 -13.97 22.67 -20.76
N GLU A 156 -13.30 22.44 -19.63
CA GLU A 156 -12.67 23.54 -18.89
C GLU A 156 -11.28 23.78 -19.45
N THR A 157 -11.13 24.92 -20.11
CA THR A 157 -9.83 25.56 -20.33
C THR A 157 -9.29 26.02 -18.98
N ARG A 158 -8.23 25.38 -18.48
CA ARG A 158 -7.36 25.95 -17.44
C ARG A 158 -5.91 25.87 -17.88
N GLN A 159 -5.19 26.93 -17.54
CA GLN A 159 -3.84 27.26 -17.98
C GLN A 159 -2.78 26.86 -16.94
N ASP A 160 -3.10 25.85 -16.13
CA ASP A 160 -2.23 25.20 -15.14
C ASP A 160 -2.30 23.69 -15.35
N ASP A 161 -1.26 22.95 -14.93
CA ASP A 161 -1.33 21.48 -14.92
C ASP A 161 -2.60 21.03 -14.16
N PRO A 162 -3.39 20.09 -14.70
CA PRO A 162 -4.63 19.68 -14.07
C PRO A 162 -4.35 19.11 -12.67
N PRO A 163 -5.21 19.40 -11.67
CA PRO A 163 -4.99 18.94 -10.31
C PRO A 163 -4.93 17.41 -10.27
N VAL A 164 -3.99 16.87 -9.49
CA VAL A 164 -3.92 15.43 -9.22
C VAL A 164 -5.11 15.06 -8.35
N ILE A 165 -5.97 14.17 -8.86
CA ILE A 165 -7.15 13.68 -8.14
C ILE A 165 -6.90 12.24 -7.68
N VAL A 166 -7.10 11.99 -6.39
CA VAL A 166 -7.14 10.65 -5.80
C VAL A 166 -8.57 10.29 -5.43
N MET A 167 -9.10 9.21 -6.00
CA MET A 167 -10.36 8.64 -5.53
C MET A 167 -10.06 7.75 -4.32
N VAL A 168 -10.68 8.03 -3.18
CA VAL A 168 -10.55 7.24 -1.95
C VAL A 168 -11.87 6.52 -1.66
N SER A 169 -11.79 5.20 -1.50
CA SER A 169 -12.92 4.34 -1.17
C SER A 169 -12.69 3.57 0.12
N ALA A 170 -13.63 3.68 1.06
CA ALA A 170 -13.72 2.80 2.22
C ALA A 170 -14.45 1.50 1.86
N GLY A 171 -13.94 0.37 2.32
CA GLY A 171 -14.54 -0.96 2.18
C GLY A 171 -16.00 -1.01 2.63
N HIS A 172 -16.84 -1.59 1.78
CA HIS A 172 -18.21 -2.01 2.11
C HIS A 172 -19.17 -0.90 2.58
N GLY A 173 -20.04 -1.19 3.56
CA GLY A 173 -21.15 -0.35 4.01
C GLY A 173 -22.51 -1.02 3.79
N TYR A 174 -23.56 -0.44 4.38
CA TYR A 174 -24.92 -0.94 4.20
C TYR A 174 -25.34 -0.90 2.73
N PHE A 175 -25.78 -2.05 2.22
CA PHE A 175 -26.44 -2.20 0.92
C PHE A 175 -27.82 -2.80 1.12
N TYR A 176 -28.74 -2.58 0.17
CA TYR A 176 -30.08 -3.16 0.25
C TYR A 176 -30.09 -4.51 -0.45
N ASN A 177 -30.49 -5.56 0.26
CA ASN A 177 -30.69 -6.88 -0.28
C ASN A 177 -32.18 -7.02 -0.71
N PRO A 178 -32.48 -7.12 -2.01
CA PRO A 178 -33.85 -7.15 -2.50
C PRO A 178 -34.60 -8.45 -2.14
N ILE A 179 -33.88 -9.54 -1.87
CA ILE A 179 -34.47 -10.84 -1.51
C ILE A 179 -34.87 -10.85 -0.04
N SER A 180 -33.96 -10.50 0.86
CA SER A 180 -34.29 -10.42 2.30
C SER A 180 -35.11 -9.17 2.65
N ARG A 181 -35.11 -8.17 1.75
CA ARG A 181 -35.71 -6.84 1.93
C ARG A 181 -35.12 -6.08 3.12
N GLN A 182 -33.85 -6.32 3.43
CA GLN A 182 -33.14 -5.69 4.54
C GLN A 182 -31.93 -4.89 4.06
N TRP A 183 -31.51 -3.93 4.88
CA TRP A 183 -30.21 -3.30 4.75
C TRP A 183 -29.18 -4.15 5.49
N GLU A 184 -28.21 -4.65 4.75
CA GLU A 184 -27.24 -5.63 5.24
C GLU A 184 -25.83 -5.06 5.16
N THR A 185 -24.97 -5.55 6.06
CA THR A 185 -23.54 -5.29 6.02
C THR A 185 -22.85 -6.46 5.32
N ARG A 186 -21.65 -6.24 4.78
CA ARG A 186 -20.97 -7.29 4.02
C ARG A 186 -20.10 -8.18 4.89
N ARG A 187 -19.52 -7.60 5.94
CA ARG A 187 -18.60 -8.32 6.81
C ARG A 187 -19.22 -8.56 8.17
N PRO A 188 -18.99 -9.74 8.76
CA PRO A 188 -19.49 -10.03 10.10
C PRO A 188 -18.82 -9.11 11.13
N PHE A 189 -19.51 -8.90 12.25
CA PHE A 189 -18.88 -8.33 13.44
C PHE A 189 -17.92 -9.35 14.06
N MET A 190 -16.66 -8.96 14.25
CA MET A 190 -15.61 -9.85 14.74
C MET A 190 -14.61 -9.06 15.58
N ASN A 191 -14.17 -9.63 16.71
CA ASN A 191 -13.16 -9.04 17.59
C ASN A 191 -13.42 -7.56 17.97
N GLY A 192 -14.70 -7.20 18.18
CA GLY A 192 -15.09 -5.85 18.58
C GLY A 192 -15.26 -4.86 17.43
N MET A 193 -15.00 -5.25 16.18
CA MET A 193 -15.09 -4.36 15.03
C MET A 193 -15.86 -4.97 13.86
N GLN A 194 -16.21 -4.10 12.91
CA GLN A 194 -16.81 -4.47 11.65
C GLN A 194 -16.18 -3.61 10.56
N GLU A 195 -15.63 -4.26 9.53
CA GLU A 195 -14.88 -3.60 8.45
C GLU A 195 -15.67 -2.43 7.83
N ASP A 196 -16.96 -2.65 7.55
CA ASP A 196 -17.90 -1.70 6.96
C ASP A 196 -17.90 -0.32 7.65
N PHE A 197 -17.58 -0.31 8.95
CA PHE A 197 -17.64 0.87 9.83
C PHE A 197 -16.28 1.32 10.36
N VAL A 198 -15.21 0.54 10.18
CA VAL A 198 -13.85 0.94 10.57
C VAL A 198 -13.11 1.63 9.42
N THR A 199 -13.20 1.10 8.20
CA THR A 199 -12.51 1.67 7.03
C THR A 199 -12.91 3.12 6.69
N PRO A 200 -14.14 3.62 6.98
CA PRO A 200 -14.49 5.03 6.75
C PRO A 200 -13.64 6.04 7.53
N TYR A 201 -13.11 5.65 8.70
CA TYR A 201 -12.20 6.51 9.47
C TYR A 201 -10.84 6.63 8.79
N PHE A 202 -10.29 5.53 8.27
CA PHE A 202 -9.05 5.53 7.50
C PHE A 202 -9.21 6.35 6.21
N ALA A 203 -10.32 6.16 5.49
CA ALA A 203 -10.62 6.92 4.28
C ALA A 203 -10.77 8.42 4.55
N ARG A 204 -11.38 8.81 5.68
CA ARG A 204 -11.45 10.21 6.12
C ARG A 204 -10.06 10.78 6.34
N ASP A 205 -9.27 10.12 7.16
CA ASP A 205 -7.98 10.64 7.62
C ASP A 205 -6.95 10.67 6.46
N VAL A 206 -6.95 9.68 5.56
CA VAL A 206 -6.07 9.70 4.37
C VAL A 206 -6.48 10.77 3.37
N SER A 207 -7.79 11.08 3.27
CA SER A 207 -8.22 12.22 2.46
C SER A 207 -7.61 13.52 2.99
N THR A 208 -7.59 13.70 4.31
CA THR A 208 -7.00 14.87 4.97
C THR A 208 -5.50 14.95 4.72
N ASP A 209 -4.76 13.85 4.85
CA ASP A 209 -3.31 13.83 4.60
C ASP A 209 -2.98 14.06 3.12
N LEU A 210 -3.74 13.50 2.18
CA LEU A 210 -3.57 13.75 0.76
C LEU A 210 -3.75 15.23 0.40
N ILE A 211 -4.74 15.90 1.00
CA ILE A 211 -4.99 17.34 0.77
C ILE A 211 -3.90 18.19 1.43
N ASN A 212 -3.66 17.97 2.73
CA ASN A 212 -2.87 18.89 3.54
C ASN A 212 -1.36 18.66 3.42
N LYS A 213 -0.93 17.41 3.23
CA LYS A 213 0.50 17.03 3.17
C LYS A 213 0.98 16.73 1.75
N SER A 214 0.09 16.26 0.87
CA SER A 214 0.44 15.89 -0.50
C SER A 214 -0.08 16.85 -1.57
N HIS A 215 -0.89 17.84 -1.19
CA HIS A 215 -1.47 18.84 -2.10
C HIS A 215 -2.26 18.22 -3.27
N MET A 216 -2.90 17.06 -3.02
CA MET A 216 -3.73 16.35 -3.98
C MET A 216 -5.21 16.59 -3.70
N SER A 217 -6.01 16.71 -4.76
CA SER A 217 -7.46 16.74 -4.66
C SER A 217 -8.00 15.34 -4.36
N VAL A 218 -9.11 15.25 -3.63
CA VAL A 218 -9.71 13.96 -3.25
C VAL A 218 -11.16 13.89 -3.67
N ALA A 219 -11.53 12.78 -4.33
CA ALA A 219 -12.91 12.38 -4.57
C ALA A 219 -13.24 11.17 -3.69
N LYS A 220 -14.40 11.15 -3.03
CA LYS A 220 -14.75 10.09 -2.08
C LYS A 220 -15.91 9.26 -2.57
N ALA A 221 -15.71 7.94 -2.69
CA ALA A 221 -16.78 7.01 -3.06
C ALA A 221 -17.81 6.82 -1.94
N ARG A 222 -17.47 7.16 -0.69
CA ARG A 222 -18.37 7.18 0.47
C ARG A 222 -18.25 8.49 1.23
N THR A 223 -19.35 8.93 1.82
CA THR A 223 -19.40 10.16 2.65
C THR A 223 -19.06 9.89 4.11
N ASN A 224 -18.70 10.93 4.87
CA ASN A 224 -18.65 10.90 6.33
C ASN A 224 -19.87 11.61 6.97
N GLY A 225 -20.92 11.87 6.18
CA GLY A 225 -22.14 12.52 6.65
C GLY A 225 -22.82 11.77 7.78
N THR A 226 -23.18 12.48 8.85
CA THR A 226 -23.83 11.92 10.04
C THR A 226 -25.36 11.97 9.97
N THR A 227 -25.92 12.68 8.98
CA THR A 227 -27.36 12.70 8.75
C THR A 227 -27.88 11.33 8.35
N THR A 228 -29.14 11.05 8.69
CA THR A 228 -29.78 9.76 8.43
C THR A 228 -30.16 9.61 6.96
N HIS A 229 -29.79 8.47 6.36
CA HIS A 229 -30.36 8.01 5.11
C HIS A 229 -31.77 7.45 5.37
N VAL A 230 -32.79 8.11 4.83
CA VAL A 230 -34.20 7.87 5.19
C VAL A 230 -34.61 6.42 4.94
N ALA A 231 -34.26 5.82 3.80
CA ALA A 231 -34.73 4.48 3.45
C ALA A 231 -34.09 3.35 4.29
N SER A 232 -32.91 3.58 4.89
CA SER A 232 -32.25 2.58 5.76
C SER A 232 -32.41 2.88 7.24
N GLY A 233 -32.71 4.12 7.62
CA GLY A 233 -32.66 4.56 9.02
C GLY A 233 -31.25 4.65 9.60
N HIS A 234 -30.20 4.43 8.79
CA HIS A 234 -28.81 4.52 9.22
C HIS A 234 -28.15 5.83 8.77
N PRO A 235 -27.13 6.34 9.50
CA PRO A 235 -26.35 7.49 9.05
C PRO A 235 -25.67 7.26 7.71
N TRP A 236 -25.56 8.31 6.90
CA TRP A 236 -24.95 8.26 5.57
C TRP A 236 -23.52 7.70 5.55
N TRP A 237 -22.71 7.95 6.59
CA TRP A 237 -21.35 7.39 6.68
C TRP A 237 -21.31 5.87 6.78
N LYS A 238 -22.40 5.23 7.19
CA LYS A 238 -22.53 3.77 7.24
C LYS A 238 -22.99 3.16 5.91
N MET A 239 -23.47 3.98 4.97
CA MET A 239 -24.00 3.48 3.70
C MET A 239 -22.87 3.12 2.73
N SER A 240 -23.15 2.17 1.85
CA SER A 240 -22.26 1.73 0.77
C SER A 240 -21.93 2.84 -0.23
N ALA A 241 -20.88 2.66 -1.02
CA ALA A 241 -20.53 3.57 -2.10
C ALA A 241 -21.62 3.63 -3.16
N ARG A 242 -22.22 2.49 -3.54
CA ARG A 242 -23.39 2.46 -4.45
C ARG A 242 -24.46 3.44 -3.99
N THR A 243 -24.95 3.27 -2.76
CA THR A 243 -26.09 4.06 -2.24
C THR A 243 -25.74 5.54 -2.13
N TRP A 244 -24.50 5.86 -1.73
CA TRP A 244 -24.05 7.25 -1.71
C TRP A 244 -24.00 7.84 -3.13
N LEU A 245 -23.37 7.15 -4.08
CA LEU A 245 -23.21 7.63 -5.45
C LEU A 245 -24.54 7.71 -6.21
N GLU A 246 -25.49 6.83 -5.92
CA GLU A 246 -26.88 6.93 -6.37
C GLU A 246 -27.52 8.27 -5.97
N SER A 247 -27.33 8.68 -4.72
CA SER A 247 -27.87 9.95 -4.22
C SER A 247 -27.20 11.19 -4.83
N GLN A 248 -25.91 11.10 -5.17
CA GLN A 248 -25.14 12.24 -5.69
C GLN A 248 -25.23 12.36 -7.21
N TYR A 249 -25.39 11.22 -7.90
CA TYR A 249 -25.40 11.15 -9.36
C TYR A 249 -26.59 10.33 -9.88
N PRO A 250 -27.84 10.68 -9.52
CA PRO A 250 -29.03 9.91 -9.89
C PRO A 250 -29.22 9.80 -11.41
N SER A 251 -28.79 10.83 -12.17
CA SER A 251 -28.85 10.85 -13.63
C SER A 251 -27.75 10.02 -14.32
N ASN A 252 -26.79 9.48 -13.57
CA ASN A 252 -25.67 8.69 -14.08
C ASN A 252 -25.68 7.25 -13.52
N PRO A 253 -26.73 6.45 -13.78
CA PRO A 253 -26.84 5.10 -13.25
C PRO A 253 -25.71 4.18 -13.69
N GLY A 254 -25.01 4.47 -14.80
CA GLY A 254 -23.80 3.74 -15.18
C GLY A 254 -22.68 3.75 -14.15
N ILE A 255 -22.70 4.66 -13.16
CA ILE A 255 -21.75 4.70 -12.04
C ILE A 255 -22.15 3.72 -10.94
N TRP A 256 -23.44 3.60 -10.59
CA TRP A 256 -23.90 2.93 -9.35
C TRP A 256 -24.89 1.78 -9.59
N ASN A 257 -25.37 1.60 -10.81
CA ASN A 257 -26.24 0.51 -11.27
C ASN A 257 -25.75 0.05 -12.65
N SER A 258 -24.52 -0.48 -12.65
CA SER A 258 -23.75 -0.78 -13.86
C SER A 258 -24.10 -2.14 -14.46
N LEU A 259 -24.68 -3.01 -13.64
CA LEU A 259 -25.11 -4.34 -14.00
C LEU A 259 -26.61 -4.35 -14.37
N ASP A 260 -27.11 -5.51 -14.78
CA ASP A 260 -28.54 -5.78 -14.99
C ASP A 260 -28.93 -6.93 -14.06
N ASN A 261 -28.91 -6.65 -12.75
CA ASN A 261 -28.92 -7.66 -11.69
C ASN A 261 -29.95 -7.34 -10.59
N ASP A 262 -31.01 -6.60 -10.92
CA ASP A 262 -32.07 -6.22 -9.97
C ASP A 262 -32.77 -7.43 -9.31
N ASN A 263 -32.70 -8.61 -9.95
CA ASN A 263 -33.22 -9.88 -9.44
C ASN A 263 -32.16 -10.79 -8.80
N ASP A 264 -30.92 -10.34 -8.67
CA ASP A 264 -29.83 -11.06 -8.01
C ASP A 264 -29.77 -10.67 -6.52
N PRO A 265 -29.77 -11.63 -5.57
CA PRO A 265 -29.58 -11.33 -4.14
C PRO A 265 -28.34 -10.50 -3.83
N ASN A 266 -27.26 -10.70 -4.59
CA ASN A 266 -26.01 -9.99 -4.44
C ASN A 266 -25.88 -8.82 -5.41
N GLY A 267 -26.93 -8.48 -6.16
CA GLY A 267 -26.82 -7.53 -7.26
C GLY A 267 -26.36 -6.14 -6.83
N GLN A 268 -26.94 -5.60 -5.77
CA GLN A 268 -26.46 -4.34 -5.18
C GLN A 268 -25.09 -4.48 -4.51
N GLU A 269 -24.74 -5.68 -4.07
CA GLU A 269 -23.41 -5.94 -3.52
C GLU A 269 -22.34 -5.75 -4.62
N ASP A 270 -22.56 -6.39 -5.76
CA ASP A 270 -21.69 -6.32 -6.94
C ASP A 270 -21.61 -4.90 -7.51
N ASP A 271 -22.74 -4.20 -7.59
CA ASP A 271 -22.76 -2.82 -8.11
C ASP A 271 -21.97 -1.85 -7.23
N ASP A 272 -21.97 -2.01 -5.91
CA ASP A 272 -21.12 -1.18 -5.04
C ASP A 272 -19.62 -1.44 -5.21
N ILE A 273 -19.21 -2.69 -5.48
CA ILE A 273 -17.81 -3.00 -5.81
C ILE A 273 -17.44 -2.27 -7.09
N ARG A 274 -18.31 -2.35 -8.10
CA ARG A 274 -18.09 -1.72 -9.42
C ARG A 274 -18.20 -0.20 -9.38
N ALA A 275 -19.02 0.34 -8.47
CA ALA A 275 -19.28 1.78 -8.41
C ALA A 275 -18.04 2.59 -8.08
N ARG A 276 -17.12 2.04 -7.28
CA ARG A 276 -15.91 2.73 -6.82
C ARG A 276 -14.96 3.04 -7.99
N PRO A 277 -14.48 2.06 -8.78
CA PRO A 277 -13.64 2.35 -9.94
C PRO A 277 -14.38 3.10 -11.04
N LEU A 278 -15.69 2.87 -11.23
CA LEU A 278 -16.48 3.63 -12.21
C LEU A 278 -16.60 5.11 -11.81
N PHE A 279 -16.74 5.39 -10.52
CA PHE A 279 -16.68 6.74 -10.00
C PHE A 279 -15.28 7.36 -10.14
N ALA A 280 -14.21 6.60 -9.89
CA ALA A 280 -12.84 7.07 -10.14
C ALA A 280 -12.65 7.50 -11.60
N ASN A 281 -13.16 6.71 -12.55
CA ASN A 281 -13.14 7.04 -13.97
C ASN A 281 -13.98 8.28 -14.28
N HIS A 282 -15.18 8.40 -13.69
CA HIS A 282 -16.04 9.57 -13.86
C HIS A 282 -15.36 10.87 -13.40
N MET A 283 -14.64 10.80 -12.28
CA MET A 283 -13.88 11.92 -11.73
C MET A 283 -12.54 12.16 -12.46
N ASN A 284 -12.22 11.35 -13.47
CA ASN A 284 -10.93 11.34 -14.16
C ASN A 284 -9.73 11.22 -13.19
N ALA A 285 -9.91 10.51 -12.08
CA ALA A 285 -8.92 10.39 -11.02
C ALA A 285 -7.60 9.82 -11.56
N ASN A 286 -6.47 10.39 -11.14
CA ASN A 286 -5.13 9.89 -11.47
C ASN A 286 -4.86 8.56 -10.77
N TYR A 287 -5.34 8.46 -9.53
CA TYR A 287 -5.12 7.34 -8.62
C TYR A 287 -6.44 6.93 -7.95
N SER A 288 -6.62 5.63 -7.71
CA SER A 288 -7.65 5.12 -6.80
C SER A 288 -7.05 4.32 -5.65
N LEU A 289 -7.55 4.56 -4.44
CA LEU A 289 -7.17 3.87 -3.22
C LEU A 289 -8.42 3.24 -2.59
N HIS A 290 -8.44 1.91 -2.54
CA HIS A 290 -9.50 1.10 -1.96
C HIS A 290 -8.99 0.52 -0.63
N ILE A 291 -9.66 0.85 0.47
CA ILE A 291 -9.18 0.57 1.82
C ILE A 291 -10.08 -0.48 2.47
N HIS A 292 -9.49 -1.62 2.82
CA HIS A 292 -10.16 -2.79 3.36
C HIS A 292 -9.46 -3.31 4.62
N THR A 293 -10.09 -4.28 5.26
CA THR A 293 -9.46 -5.14 6.28
C THR A 293 -9.75 -6.59 5.96
N ASN A 294 -8.83 -7.50 6.23
CA ASN A 294 -8.99 -8.89 5.83
C ASN A 294 -9.53 -9.75 6.97
N GLY A 295 -10.06 -10.93 6.65
CA GLY A 295 -10.54 -11.89 7.64
C GLY A 295 -10.48 -13.31 7.07
N LEU A 296 -9.92 -14.23 7.86
CA LEU A 296 -9.81 -15.65 7.54
C LEU A 296 -10.26 -16.53 8.70
N PRO A 297 -10.71 -17.77 8.43
CA PRO A 297 -10.93 -18.78 9.47
C PRO A 297 -9.70 -19.02 10.35
N ASN A 298 -8.50 -19.00 9.76
CA ASN A 298 -7.24 -19.02 10.49
C ASN A 298 -7.00 -17.64 11.14
N THR A 299 -7.33 -17.52 12.42
CA THR A 299 -7.24 -16.26 13.17
C THR A 299 -5.81 -15.87 13.58
N ALA A 300 -4.80 -16.72 13.29
CA ALA A 300 -3.40 -16.40 13.54
C ALA A 300 -2.80 -15.48 12.44
N VAL A 301 -3.40 -15.46 11.26
CA VAL A 301 -2.93 -14.63 10.13
C VAL A 301 -3.09 -13.16 10.46
N ARG A 302 -2.07 -12.36 10.13
CA ARG A 302 -2.01 -10.94 10.50
C ARG A 302 -1.15 -10.10 9.57
N GLY A 303 -1.33 -8.79 9.62
CA GLY A 303 -0.56 -7.78 8.90
C GLY A 303 -1.25 -7.20 7.67
N THR A 304 -0.54 -6.29 7.00
CA THR A 304 -1.02 -5.55 5.83
C THR A 304 -0.65 -6.26 4.54
N LEU A 305 -1.61 -6.34 3.61
CA LEU A 305 -1.43 -6.81 2.24
C LEU A 305 -1.86 -5.71 1.24
N GLY A 306 -1.26 -5.71 0.05
CA GLY A 306 -1.65 -4.81 -1.02
C GLY A 306 -1.86 -5.55 -2.33
N PHE A 307 -2.89 -5.14 -3.07
CA PHE A 307 -3.31 -5.76 -4.32
C PHE A 307 -3.40 -4.75 -5.45
N TYR A 308 -3.05 -5.21 -6.65
CA TYR A 308 -3.22 -4.49 -7.92
C TYR A 308 -3.93 -5.37 -8.96
N GLN A 309 -4.40 -4.77 -10.05
CA GLN A 309 -5.06 -5.54 -11.11
C GLN A 309 -4.06 -6.36 -11.92
N THR A 310 -4.41 -7.63 -12.16
CA THR A 310 -3.66 -8.56 -13.01
C THR A 310 -3.31 -7.93 -14.37
N GLY A 311 -2.03 -8.03 -14.75
CA GLY A 311 -1.51 -7.48 -16.01
C GLY A 311 -1.10 -5.99 -15.96
N ARG A 312 -1.29 -5.29 -14.83
CA ARG A 312 -0.90 -3.87 -14.67
C ARG A 312 0.40 -3.71 -13.87
N ALA A 313 1.54 -3.90 -14.54
CA ALA A 313 2.86 -3.80 -13.90
C ALA A 313 3.12 -2.45 -13.20
N GLU A 314 2.62 -1.34 -13.77
CA GLU A 314 2.77 -0.01 -13.17
C GLU A 314 1.94 0.17 -11.89
N ASP A 315 0.79 -0.48 -11.80
CA ASP A 315 0.00 -0.51 -10.56
C ASP A 315 0.75 -1.31 -9.48
N ALA A 316 1.53 -2.33 -9.84
CA ALA A 316 2.39 -3.02 -8.88
C ALA A 316 3.42 -2.05 -8.27
N VAL A 317 4.10 -1.22 -9.07
CA VAL A 317 5.03 -0.21 -8.55
C VAL A 317 4.31 0.80 -7.63
N PHE A 318 3.11 1.23 -8.02
CA PHE A 318 2.27 2.12 -7.22
C PHE A 318 1.92 1.53 -5.85
N VAL A 319 1.43 0.28 -5.82
CA VAL A 319 1.07 -0.39 -4.57
C VAL A 319 2.32 -0.69 -3.72
N ALA A 320 3.43 -1.10 -4.31
CA ALA A 320 4.70 -1.31 -3.60
C ALA A 320 5.18 -0.03 -2.91
N ARG A 321 5.00 1.14 -3.55
CA ARG A 321 5.34 2.44 -2.95
C ARG A 321 4.49 2.75 -1.72
N ILE A 322 3.18 2.45 -1.79
CA ILE A 322 2.25 2.57 -0.66
C ILE A 322 2.68 1.65 0.48
N LEU A 323 2.87 0.36 0.21
CA LEU A 323 3.23 -0.63 1.22
C LEU A 323 4.57 -0.32 1.90
N CYS A 324 5.59 0.09 1.13
CA CYS A 324 6.88 0.50 1.71
C CYS A 324 6.73 1.72 2.63
N SER A 325 5.94 2.71 2.23
CA SER A 325 5.70 3.92 3.03
C SER A 325 4.90 3.61 4.28
N MET A 326 3.90 2.73 4.19
CA MET A 326 3.17 2.20 5.35
C MET A 326 4.08 1.43 6.30
N LYS A 327 5.02 0.63 5.79
CA LYS A 327 6.00 -0.05 6.63
C LYS A 327 6.83 0.94 7.44
N GLU A 328 7.36 1.97 6.81
CA GLU A 328 8.14 3.01 7.48
C GLU A 328 7.34 3.73 8.58
N THR A 329 6.11 4.17 8.28
CA THR A 329 5.31 4.96 9.23
C THR A 329 4.67 4.11 10.33
N ILE A 330 4.23 2.89 10.05
CA ILE A 330 3.65 1.99 11.06
C ILE A 330 4.74 1.54 12.02
N GLN A 331 5.87 1.04 11.49
CA GLN A 331 6.94 0.48 12.31
C GLN A 331 7.78 1.55 13.05
N SER A 332 7.60 2.84 12.75
CA SER A 332 8.19 3.92 13.56
C SER A 332 7.54 4.07 14.95
N HIS A 333 6.32 3.57 15.13
CA HIS A 333 5.65 3.61 16.42
C HIS A 333 6.06 2.40 17.28
N PRO A 334 6.47 2.58 18.56
CA PRO A 334 6.99 1.50 19.41
C PRO A 334 6.06 0.28 19.52
N THR A 335 4.74 0.50 19.57
CA THR A 335 3.72 -0.55 19.63
C THR A 335 3.67 -1.45 18.39
N TYR A 336 4.10 -0.96 17.22
CA TYR A 336 3.89 -1.62 15.92
C TYR A 336 5.19 -1.92 15.17
N THR A 337 6.35 -1.89 15.85
CA THR A 337 7.66 -2.21 15.29
C THR A 337 7.70 -3.56 14.58
N ASN A 338 6.94 -4.54 15.08
CA ASN A 338 6.80 -5.88 14.51
C ASN A 338 5.50 -6.09 13.71
N TRP A 339 4.77 -5.04 13.37
CA TRP A 339 3.62 -5.17 12.47
C TRP A 339 4.12 -5.73 11.14
N SER A 340 3.46 -6.76 10.63
CA SER A 340 3.84 -7.37 9.35
C SER A 340 3.25 -6.53 8.22
N ILE A 341 4.09 -6.02 7.32
CA ILE A 341 3.68 -5.43 6.06
C ILE A 341 4.34 -6.24 4.96
N ASP A 342 3.55 -6.90 4.11
CA ASP A 342 4.07 -7.47 2.88
C ASP A 342 4.30 -6.33 1.88
N VAL A 343 5.56 -6.06 1.56
CA VAL A 343 5.94 -4.99 0.62
C VAL A 343 5.93 -5.44 -0.84
N GLN A 344 5.76 -6.75 -1.09
CA GLN A 344 5.42 -7.25 -2.41
C GLN A 344 3.90 -7.10 -2.59
N PRO A 345 3.42 -6.31 -3.53
CA PRO A 345 2.01 -6.31 -3.89
C PRO A 345 1.68 -7.58 -4.69
N ARG A 346 0.45 -8.10 -4.55
CA ARG A 346 -0.04 -9.25 -5.33
C ARG A 346 -1.03 -8.80 -6.38
N ASP A 347 -1.00 -9.43 -7.54
CA ASP A 347 -2.07 -9.20 -8.50
C ASP A 347 -3.34 -9.93 -8.09
N GLY A 348 -4.47 -9.39 -8.53
CA GLY A 348 -5.77 -10.03 -8.43
C GLY A 348 -6.70 -9.49 -9.50
N ASN A 349 -7.89 -10.07 -9.59
CA ASN A 349 -8.91 -9.62 -10.52
C ASN A 349 -10.14 -9.13 -9.75
N TYR A 350 -9.90 -8.21 -8.82
CA TYR A 350 -10.94 -7.63 -7.96
C TYR A 350 -11.79 -6.63 -8.74
N GLY A 351 -13.10 -6.63 -8.54
CA GLY A 351 -14.00 -5.70 -9.23
C GLY A 351 -13.62 -4.23 -9.01
N GLU A 352 -13.08 -3.91 -7.84
CA GLU A 352 -12.57 -2.59 -7.46
C GLU A 352 -11.33 -2.13 -8.24
N LEU A 353 -10.58 -3.06 -8.85
CA LEU A 353 -9.36 -2.77 -9.58
C LEU A 353 -9.53 -2.95 -11.10
N ARG A 354 -10.28 -3.99 -11.51
CA ARG A 354 -10.46 -4.36 -12.92
C ARG A 354 -11.08 -3.26 -13.77
N LEU A 355 -12.00 -2.50 -13.21
CA LEU A 355 -12.76 -1.47 -13.95
C LEU A 355 -12.09 -0.10 -13.98
N THR A 356 -10.96 0.09 -13.29
CA THR A 356 -10.21 1.35 -13.36
C THR A 356 -9.58 1.52 -14.73
N ASP A 357 -9.72 2.70 -15.34
CA ASP A 357 -9.10 3.05 -16.63
C ASP A 357 -7.60 2.66 -16.64
N ALA A 358 -7.18 1.96 -17.70
CA ALA A 358 -5.82 1.41 -17.85
C ALA A 358 -4.71 2.47 -17.84
N SER A 359 -5.04 3.73 -18.15
CA SER A 359 -4.12 4.87 -18.09
C SER A 359 -3.88 5.40 -16.67
N LYS A 360 -4.70 5.01 -15.69
CA LYS A 360 -4.63 5.45 -14.28
C LYS A 360 -3.93 4.41 -13.41
N ARG A 361 -3.86 4.60 -12.08
CA ARG A 361 -3.37 3.54 -11.15
C ARG A 361 -4.38 3.26 -10.04
N ALA A 362 -4.54 1.99 -9.69
CA ALA A 362 -5.41 1.56 -8.61
C ALA A 362 -4.63 0.73 -7.57
N ALA A 363 -5.00 0.91 -6.31
CA ALA A 363 -4.48 0.15 -5.18
C ALA A 363 -5.63 -0.33 -4.31
N LEU A 364 -5.61 -1.61 -3.94
CA LEU A 364 -6.44 -2.14 -2.85
C LEU A 364 -5.53 -2.52 -1.70
N ILE A 365 -5.76 -1.94 -0.53
CA ILE A 365 -4.94 -2.15 0.67
C ILE A 365 -5.80 -2.82 1.74
N GLU A 366 -5.41 -4.03 2.10
CA GLU A 366 -5.91 -4.74 3.27
C GLU A 366 -5.06 -4.33 4.47
N LEU A 367 -5.60 -3.47 5.34
CA LEU A 367 -4.82 -2.82 6.41
C LEU A 367 -4.29 -3.78 7.47
N GLY A 368 -5.02 -4.85 7.76
CA GLY A 368 -4.80 -5.82 8.83
C GLY A 368 -5.88 -6.89 8.81
N PHE A 369 -5.71 -7.97 9.59
CA PHE A 369 -6.71 -9.03 9.67
C PHE A 369 -7.66 -8.81 10.86
N HIS A 370 -8.90 -8.40 10.64
CA HIS A 370 -9.90 -8.25 11.70
C HIS A 370 -10.27 -9.59 12.36
N SER A 371 -9.97 -10.73 11.72
CA SER A 371 -10.08 -12.04 12.35
C SER A 371 -8.98 -12.33 13.38
N ASN A 372 -7.86 -11.62 13.32
CA ASN A 372 -6.82 -11.67 14.34
C ASN A 372 -7.11 -10.66 15.45
N PRO A 373 -7.18 -11.08 16.73
CA PRO A 373 -7.52 -10.17 17.83
C PRO A 373 -6.55 -9.00 18.02
N GLN A 374 -5.25 -9.18 17.76
CA GLN A 374 -4.26 -8.12 17.93
C GLN A 374 -4.38 -7.06 16.83
N ASP A 375 -4.54 -7.51 15.59
CA ASP A 375 -4.77 -6.60 14.47
C ASP A 375 -6.11 -5.88 14.61
N ALA A 376 -7.18 -6.57 15.05
CA ALA A 376 -8.47 -5.94 15.30
C ALA A 376 -8.41 -4.84 16.36
N ILE A 377 -7.62 -5.01 17.42
CA ILE A 377 -7.36 -3.96 18.42
C ILE A 377 -6.63 -2.78 17.77
N ALA A 378 -5.59 -3.04 16.98
CA ALA A 378 -4.83 -1.99 16.31
C ALA A 378 -5.69 -1.21 15.31
N LEU A 379 -6.51 -1.89 14.50
CA LEU A 379 -7.40 -1.29 13.49
C LEU A 379 -8.42 -0.31 14.09
N GLN A 380 -8.80 -0.50 15.36
CA GLN A 380 -9.67 0.42 16.10
C GLN A 380 -8.90 1.57 16.77
N GLY A 381 -7.57 1.47 16.88
CA GLY A 381 -6.73 2.42 17.59
C GLY A 381 -6.31 3.63 16.75
N ASP A 382 -6.43 4.82 17.34
CA ASP A 382 -6.06 6.09 16.70
C ASP A 382 -4.58 6.16 16.30
N ASN A 383 -3.69 5.61 17.12
CA ASN A 383 -2.25 5.58 16.82
C ASN A 383 -1.95 4.74 15.58
N PHE A 384 -2.56 3.56 15.43
CA PHE A 384 -2.36 2.74 14.24
C PHE A 384 -2.92 3.44 13.01
N ARG A 385 -4.15 3.97 13.13
CA ARG A 385 -4.81 4.69 12.04
C ARG A 385 -3.98 5.87 11.54
N ALA A 386 -3.46 6.70 12.43
CA ALA A 386 -2.60 7.83 12.07
C ALA A 386 -1.36 7.39 11.28
N ARG A 387 -0.70 6.30 11.70
CA ARG A 387 0.49 5.78 11.00
C ARG A 387 0.18 5.16 9.65
N ALA A 388 -0.86 4.31 9.57
CA ALA A 388 -1.28 3.68 8.33
C ALA A 388 -1.70 4.71 7.28
N VAL A 389 -2.47 5.73 7.71
CA VAL A 389 -2.91 6.85 6.87
C VAL A 389 -1.73 7.66 6.34
N ALA A 390 -0.80 8.04 7.21
CA ALA A 390 0.40 8.77 6.80
C ALA A 390 1.19 8.00 5.74
N GLY A 391 1.34 6.68 5.93
CA GLY A 391 2.01 5.79 4.99
C GLY A 391 1.32 5.70 3.63
N MET A 392 -0.01 5.57 3.61
CA MET A 392 -0.78 5.56 2.36
C MET A 392 -0.64 6.88 1.59
N ALA A 393 -0.83 8.03 2.26
CA ALA A 393 -0.71 9.34 1.62
C ALA A 393 0.72 9.62 1.13
N LYS A 394 1.73 9.26 1.93
CA LYS A 394 3.15 9.36 1.57
C LYS A 394 3.47 8.50 0.35
N GLY A 395 3.03 7.25 0.31
CA GLY A 395 3.31 6.36 -0.82
C GLY A 395 2.71 6.84 -2.14
N ILE A 396 1.48 7.34 -2.13
CA ILE A 396 0.84 7.93 -3.31
C ILE A 396 1.64 9.15 -3.79
N ARG A 397 2.04 10.03 -2.87
CA ARG A 397 2.86 11.21 -3.16
C ARG A 397 4.22 10.83 -3.76
N LEU A 398 4.93 9.87 -3.16
CA LEU A 398 6.23 9.44 -3.68
C LEU A 398 6.14 8.82 -5.06
N TYR A 399 5.09 8.04 -5.35
CA TYR A 399 4.87 7.50 -6.70
C TYR A 399 4.64 8.65 -7.70
N HIS A 400 3.79 9.61 -7.34
CA HIS A 400 3.51 10.77 -8.18
C HIS A 400 4.75 11.63 -8.47
N GLU A 401 5.59 11.86 -7.45
CA GLU A 401 6.84 12.62 -7.57
C GLU A 401 7.97 11.81 -8.26
N GLY A 402 7.75 10.54 -8.62
CA GLY A 402 8.77 9.66 -9.19
C GLY A 402 9.89 9.29 -8.21
N LYS A 403 9.67 9.48 -6.90
CA LYS A 403 10.66 9.22 -5.84
C LYS A 403 10.55 7.80 -5.31
N GLN A 404 11.68 7.25 -4.88
CA GLN A 404 11.73 5.94 -4.24
C GLN A 404 11.31 6.02 -2.77
N CYS A 405 10.80 4.92 -2.22
CA CYS A 405 10.65 4.76 -0.78
C CYS A 405 12.03 4.38 -0.23
N GLU A 406 12.62 5.27 0.54
CA GLU A 406 13.99 5.16 1.05
C GLU A 406 13.97 5.39 2.55
N THR A 407 14.78 4.62 3.28
CA THR A 407 14.91 4.76 4.72
C THR A 407 15.33 6.18 5.09
N PHE A 408 14.54 6.85 5.92
CA PHE A 408 14.94 8.12 6.52
C PHE A 408 16.10 7.91 7.49
N LYS A 409 17.28 8.47 7.16
CA LYS A 409 18.50 8.34 7.98
C LYS A 409 19.41 9.56 7.85
N ILE A 410 20.23 9.78 8.86
CA ILE A 410 21.39 10.69 8.78
C ILE A 410 22.54 9.92 8.15
N ASP A 411 23.12 10.45 7.07
CA ASP A 411 24.30 9.88 6.42
C ASP A 411 25.59 10.41 7.02
N SER A 412 25.65 11.70 7.34
CA SER A 412 26.82 12.29 8.01
C SER A 412 26.53 13.63 8.67
N ILE A 413 27.32 13.92 9.70
CA ILE A 413 27.41 15.25 10.33
C ILE A 413 28.90 15.57 10.47
N PRO A 414 29.47 16.45 9.62
CA PRO A 414 30.89 16.79 9.69
C PRO A 414 31.27 17.42 11.03
N THR A 415 32.50 17.18 11.47
CA THR A 415 33.10 17.97 12.56
C THR A 415 33.33 19.40 12.08
N VAL A 416 32.90 20.35 12.90
CA VAL A 416 33.05 21.78 12.61
C VAL A 416 33.79 22.47 13.74
N THR A 417 34.52 23.53 13.38
CA THR A 417 35.21 24.40 14.35
C THR A 417 34.75 25.82 14.13
N GLY A 418 34.47 26.53 15.22
CA GLY A 418 34.12 27.94 15.20
C GLY A 418 34.79 28.70 16.33
N THR A 419 34.47 29.98 16.43
CA THR A 419 35.02 30.89 17.45
C THR A 419 34.01 31.09 18.57
N VAL A 420 34.47 31.12 19.83
CA VAL A 420 33.63 31.46 20.99
C VAL A 420 32.95 32.81 20.77
N ASN A 421 31.69 32.91 21.18
CA ASN A 421 30.79 34.06 21.00
C ASN A 421 30.48 34.45 19.54
N THR A 422 30.83 33.61 18.57
CA THR A 422 30.47 33.79 17.15
C THR A 422 29.67 32.58 16.68
N PRO A 423 28.42 32.76 16.23
CA PRO A 423 27.65 31.65 15.66
C PRO A 423 28.33 31.07 14.41
N PHE A 424 28.28 29.75 14.25
CA PHE A 424 28.80 29.06 13.07
C PHE A 424 27.91 27.88 12.67
N ASN A 425 27.96 27.54 11.39
CA ASN A 425 27.09 26.53 10.80
C ASN A 425 27.70 25.12 10.85
N TYR A 426 26.81 24.14 10.95
CA TYR A 426 27.09 22.74 10.64
C TYR A 426 25.99 22.19 9.75
N THR A 427 26.28 21.09 9.06
CA THR A 427 25.35 20.45 8.13
C THR A 427 25.02 19.03 8.58
N ILE A 428 23.78 18.61 8.30
CA ILE A 428 23.30 17.24 8.48
C ILE A 428 22.94 16.71 7.11
N ALA A 429 23.80 15.88 6.53
CA ALA A 429 23.46 15.13 5.32
C ALA A 429 22.54 13.98 5.71
N TYR A 430 21.42 13.85 5.01
CA TYR A 430 20.42 12.82 5.22
C TYR A 430 19.93 12.23 3.89
N SER A 431 19.37 11.03 3.97
CA SER A 431 18.67 10.32 2.89
C SER A 431 17.24 9.99 3.31
N GLY A 432 16.39 9.66 2.35
CA GLY A 432 14.97 9.39 2.58
C GLY A 432 14.06 10.58 2.28
N ASN A 433 12.76 10.38 2.50
CA ASN A 433 11.72 11.35 2.12
C ASN A 433 10.88 11.76 3.34
N PRO A 434 11.44 12.55 4.28
CA PRO A 434 10.72 12.92 5.49
C PRO A 434 9.51 13.80 5.19
N THR A 435 8.48 13.67 6.01
CA THR A 435 7.33 14.59 6.00
C THR A 435 7.65 15.78 6.90
N TYR A 436 7.48 17.00 6.38
CA TYR A 436 7.80 18.22 7.13
C TYR A 436 6.62 18.67 8.01
N PRO A 437 6.88 19.33 9.15
CA PRO A 437 8.19 19.76 9.67
C PRO A 437 9.08 18.62 10.18
N VAL A 438 10.41 18.80 10.06
CA VAL A 438 11.41 17.88 10.64
C VAL A 438 12.04 18.52 11.88
N LYS A 439 12.05 17.80 13.00
CA LYS A 439 12.73 18.20 14.23
C LYS A 439 14.13 17.59 14.30
N VAL A 440 15.13 18.43 14.49
CA VAL A 440 16.52 18.05 14.78
C VAL A 440 16.70 18.02 16.28
N TYR A 441 16.77 16.83 16.88
CA TYR A 441 17.05 16.67 18.30
C TYR A 441 18.56 16.63 18.55
N SER A 442 18.99 17.19 19.68
CA SER A 442 20.38 17.21 20.13
C SER A 442 20.45 16.84 21.60
N GLN A 443 21.32 15.89 21.94
CA GLN A 443 21.60 15.47 23.32
C GLN A 443 23.12 15.45 23.58
N PRO A 444 23.61 16.09 24.65
CA PRO A 444 25.03 16.08 24.96
C PRO A 444 25.50 14.68 25.34
N VAL A 445 26.66 14.28 24.80
CA VAL A 445 27.41 13.07 25.16
C VAL A 445 28.58 13.42 26.06
N SER A 446 29.31 14.47 25.72
CA SER A 446 30.37 15.03 26.55
C SER A 446 30.43 16.55 26.39
N CYS A 447 30.53 17.24 27.52
CA CYS A 447 30.68 18.69 27.59
C CYS A 447 32.09 19.04 28.03
N ALA A 448 32.70 20.07 27.43
CA ALA A 448 34.01 20.54 27.85
C ALA A 448 33.96 21.08 29.29
N ALA A 449 35.07 20.93 30.03
CA ALA A 449 35.14 21.40 31.41
C ALA A 449 34.91 22.93 31.50
N GLY A 450 34.12 23.37 32.47
CA GLY A 450 33.75 24.78 32.61
C GLY A 450 32.65 25.26 31.65
N TRP A 451 32.02 24.35 30.90
CA TRP A 451 30.88 24.65 30.02
C TRP A 451 29.60 23.96 30.50
N ASN A 452 28.45 24.55 30.18
CA ASN A 452 27.14 23.97 30.42
C ASN A 452 26.53 23.51 29.08
N CYS A 453 26.16 22.23 29.01
CA CYS A 453 25.54 21.63 27.83
C CYS A 453 24.16 21.09 28.19
N SER A 454 23.17 21.30 27.33
CA SER A 454 21.81 20.81 27.51
C SER A 454 21.26 20.20 26.23
N SER A 455 20.25 19.35 26.37
CA SER A 455 19.50 18.87 25.21
C SER A 455 18.64 19.99 24.64
N PHE A 456 18.51 20.04 23.32
CA PHE A 456 17.66 20.99 22.62
C PHE A 456 17.14 20.38 21.32
N ASN A 457 16.14 21.02 20.71
CA ASN A 457 15.72 20.69 19.36
C ASN A 457 15.50 21.96 18.52
N ARG A 458 15.63 21.81 17.20
CA ARG A 458 15.34 22.85 16.21
C ARG A 458 14.40 22.28 15.16
N THR A 459 13.46 23.09 14.68
CA THR A 459 12.47 22.66 13.69
C THR A 459 12.80 23.23 12.32
N VAL A 460 12.83 22.37 11.31
CA VAL A 460 12.86 22.74 9.89
C VAL A 460 11.43 22.64 9.37
N ASN A 461 10.81 23.79 9.08
CA ASN A 461 9.37 23.84 8.79
C ASN A 461 9.01 23.48 7.34
N SER A 462 9.93 23.69 6.40
CA SER A 462 9.68 23.52 4.98
C SER A 462 10.64 22.50 4.37
N PRO A 463 10.25 21.80 3.29
CA PRO A 463 11.13 20.90 2.58
C PRO A 463 12.47 21.54 2.21
N VAL A 464 13.57 20.87 2.56
CA VAL A 464 14.92 21.29 2.19
C VAL A 464 15.68 20.10 1.62
N SER A 465 16.34 20.29 0.49
CA SER A 465 17.27 19.29 -0.02
C SER A 465 18.35 19.02 1.00
N SER A 466 18.73 17.75 1.17
CA SER A 466 19.93 17.39 1.93
C SER A 466 21.15 18.17 1.39
N PRO A 467 21.97 18.77 2.26
CA PRO A 467 21.93 18.70 3.72
C PRO A 467 21.05 19.78 4.40
N ILE A 468 20.61 19.49 5.64
CA ILE A 468 20.02 20.50 6.54
C ILE A 468 21.15 21.32 7.15
N THR A 469 21.13 22.65 6.98
CA THR A 469 22.04 23.57 7.68
C THR A 469 21.45 24.00 9.02
N GLN A 470 22.29 24.05 10.04
CA GLN A 470 21.94 24.43 11.41
C GLN A 470 23.06 25.28 12.01
N GLU A 471 22.72 26.10 12.99
CA GLU A 471 23.67 27.01 13.64
C GLU A 471 23.99 26.54 15.07
N ILE A 472 25.24 26.69 15.50
CA ILE A 472 25.72 26.49 16.87
C ILE A 472 26.34 27.79 17.35
N ASN A 473 26.16 28.09 18.64
CA ASN A 473 26.86 29.17 19.31
C ASN A 473 27.41 28.67 20.65
N CYS A 474 28.71 28.87 20.87
CA CYS A 474 29.38 28.63 22.15
C CYS A 474 29.54 29.96 22.87
N THR A 475 28.77 30.18 23.95
CA THR A 475 28.82 31.42 24.72
C THR A 475 29.73 31.27 25.94
N SER A 476 30.68 32.20 26.09
CA SER A 476 31.53 32.28 27.29
C SER A 476 32.00 33.71 27.55
N ASN A 477 32.09 34.06 28.84
CA ASN A 477 32.69 35.30 29.32
C ASN A 477 34.14 35.13 29.81
N GLN A 478 34.70 33.92 29.72
CA GLN A 478 36.07 33.63 30.15
C GLN A 478 37.06 33.80 28.99
N ALA A 479 38.00 34.73 29.14
CA ALA A 479 39.05 34.95 28.16
C ALA A 479 39.91 33.68 27.97
N GLY A 480 40.20 33.35 26.71
CA GLY A 480 41.00 32.16 26.36
C GLY A 480 40.26 30.82 26.47
N GLN A 481 38.98 30.80 26.85
CA GLN A 481 38.24 29.54 26.98
C GLN A 481 38.02 28.91 25.59
N SER A 482 38.39 27.64 25.47
CA SER A 482 38.07 26.79 24.31
C SER A 482 37.34 25.53 24.79
N GLY A 483 36.66 24.84 23.89
CA GLY A 483 35.93 23.63 24.25
C GLY A 483 35.69 22.73 23.06
N THR A 484 35.75 21.42 23.30
CA THR A 484 35.30 20.38 22.35
C THR A 484 34.07 19.70 22.93
N PHE A 485 33.03 19.59 22.14
CA PHE A 485 31.72 19.10 22.57
C PHE A 485 31.29 17.94 21.69
N ARG A 486 30.74 16.89 22.31
CA ARG A 486 30.18 15.74 21.58
C ARG A 486 28.69 15.65 21.85
N TYR A 487 27.91 15.53 20.78
CA TYR A 487 26.44 15.46 20.84
C TYR A 487 25.92 14.33 19.96
N LYS A 488 24.91 13.62 20.47
CA LYS A 488 24.02 12.77 19.68
C LYS A 488 22.97 13.62 19.00
N ARG A 489 22.70 13.35 17.73
CA ARG A 489 21.66 14.00 16.94
C ARG A 489 20.83 12.99 16.17
N TRP A 490 19.53 13.24 16.13
CA TRP A 490 18.58 12.47 15.33
C TRP A 490 17.51 13.39 14.78
N LEU A 491 16.90 12.97 13.66
CA LEU A 491 15.80 13.67 13.02
C LEU A 491 14.50 12.92 13.32
N VAL A 492 13.43 13.67 13.56
CA VAL A 492 12.07 13.14 13.64
C VAL A 492 11.19 13.94 12.68
N ASP A 493 10.53 13.26 11.76
CA ASP A 493 9.62 13.89 10.79
C ASP A 493 8.20 14.08 11.37
N ALA A 494 7.33 14.75 10.63
CA ALA A 494 5.97 15.06 11.08
C ALA A 494 5.06 13.82 11.20
N ASP A 495 5.42 12.72 10.56
CA ASP A 495 4.72 11.44 10.69
C ASP A 495 5.30 10.57 11.82
N GLY A 496 6.31 11.08 12.54
CA GLY A 496 6.95 10.43 13.67
C GLY A 496 8.02 9.42 13.29
N VAL A 497 8.52 9.43 12.05
CA VAL A 497 9.63 8.59 11.61
C VAL A 497 10.93 9.18 12.16
N GLU A 498 11.70 8.36 12.87
CA GLU A 498 12.93 8.75 13.54
C GLU A 498 14.16 8.10 12.89
N THR A 499 15.21 8.88 12.68
CA THR A 499 16.52 8.37 12.23
C THR A 499 17.31 7.79 13.41
N ALA A 500 18.21 6.83 13.15
CA ALA A 500 19.19 6.43 14.16
C ALA A 500 20.03 7.63 14.65
N PRO A 501 20.30 7.76 15.96
CA PRO A 501 21.14 8.84 16.49
C PRO A 501 22.58 8.76 15.99
N VAL A 502 23.13 9.88 15.53
CA VAL A 502 24.52 10.03 15.10
C VAL A 502 25.28 10.92 16.09
N GLU A 503 26.41 10.43 16.59
CA GLU A 503 27.34 11.24 17.37
C GLU A 503 28.18 12.11 16.43
N HIS A 504 28.33 13.38 16.80
CA HIS A 504 29.24 14.30 16.12
C HIS A 504 29.92 15.21 17.13
N THR A 505 31.03 15.80 16.70
CA THR A 505 31.85 16.69 17.52
C THR A 505 31.89 18.07 16.91
N TYR A 506 31.84 19.11 17.73
CA TYR A 506 32.22 20.46 17.32
C TYR A 506 33.18 21.09 18.33
N THR A 507 34.03 21.99 17.84
CA THR A 507 35.04 22.69 18.65
C THR A 507 34.82 24.18 18.59
N CYS A 508 34.93 24.85 19.73
CA CYS A 508 34.93 26.29 19.85
C CYS A 508 36.28 26.76 20.34
N ASN A 509 37.01 27.47 19.47
CA ASN A 509 38.29 28.06 19.78
C ASN A 509 38.07 29.42 20.44
N ALA A 510 38.93 29.77 21.40
CA ALA A 510 38.93 31.09 22.02
C ALA A 510 38.90 32.19 20.95
N ALA A 511 38.15 33.25 21.23
CA ALA A 511 38.24 34.47 20.42
C ALA A 511 39.67 35.00 20.48
N ALA A 512 40.17 35.42 19.32
CA ALA A 512 41.50 36.01 19.18
C ALA A 512 41.63 37.33 19.94
#